data_AF-A0A948B6Y2-F1
#
_entry.id   AF-A0A948B6Y2-F1
#
_cell.length_a   1.000
_cell.length_b   1.000
_cell.length_c   1.000
_cell.angle_alpha   90.00
_cell.angle_beta   90.00
_cell.angle_gamma   90.00
#
_symmetry.space_group_name_H-M   'P 1'
#
loop_
_entity.id
_entity.type
_entity.pdbx_description
1 polymer ?
#
loop_
_entity_poly.entity_id
_entity_poly.type
_entity_poly.pdbx_seq_one_letter_code
_entity_poly.pdbx_strand_id
1 'polypeptide(L)'
;MIVGVLAFIYAFPRAIIRWLGESNPWTPYFYLYGLGLVTFLIGLRIILRARACQPGRGRDTFWFGVLLAGFIFFAVLHAAWILAALYFPFKGGA
;
A
#
# COMPACT_ATOMS: atom_id res chain seq x y z
N MET A 1 16.63 -13.81 -11.09
CA MET A 1 15.93 -12.58 -10.64
C MET A 1 14.48 -12.54 -11.14
N ILE A 2 14.23 -12.58 -12.46
CA ILE A 2 12.87 -12.53 -13.05
C ILE A 2 11.93 -13.64 -12.55
N VAL A 3 12.38 -14.90 -12.52
CA VAL A 3 11.55 -16.03 -12.06
C VAL A 3 11.06 -15.84 -10.62
N GLY A 4 11.90 -15.32 -9.74
CA GLY A 4 11.53 -15.04 -8.34
C GLY A 4 10.50 -13.92 -8.22
N VAL A 5 10.62 -12.86 -9.03
CA VAL A 5 9.64 -11.77 -9.07
C VAL A 5 8.30 -12.27 -9.58
N LEU A 6 8.29 -13.06 -10.66
CA LEU A 6 7.07 -13.67 -11.20
C LEU A 6 6.40 -14.61 -10.20
N ALA A 7 7.20 -15.45 -9.53
CA ALA A 7 6.70 -16.34 -8.48
C ALA A 7 6.06 -15.56 -7.33
N PHE A 8 6.69 -14.46 -6.90
CA PHE A 8 6.13 -13.59 -5.86
C PHE A 8 4.83 -12.91 -6.29
N ILE A 9 4.81 -12.29 -7.49
CA ILE A 9 3.61 -11.63 -8.02
C ILE A 9 2.45 -12.60 -8.16
N TYR A 10 2.72 -13.87 -8.47
CA TYR A 10 1.69 -14.91 -8.57
C TYR A 10 1.25 -15.46 -7.21
N ALA A 11 2.19 -15.73 -6.30
CA ALA A 11 1.92 -16.36 -5.01
C ALA A 11 1.27 -15.38 -4.01
N PHE A 12 1.66 -14.10 -4.05
CA PHE A 12 1.21 -13.09 -3.10
C PHE A 12 -0.31 -12.87 -3.09
N PRO A 13 -0.99 -12.58 -4.22
CA PRO A 13 -2.45 -12.46 -4.24
C PRO A 13 -3.15 -13.74 -3.81
N ARG A 14 -2.62 -14.91 -4.17
CA ARG A 14 -3.19 -16.20 -3.75
C ARG A 14 -3.08 -16.44 -2.25
N ALA A 15 -1.99 -16.01 -1.62
CA ALA A 15 -1.84 -16.08 -0.18
C ALA A 15 -2.90 -15.23 0.54
N ILE A 16 -3.13 -14.00 0.04
CA ILE A 16 -4.13 -13.08 0.61
C ILE A 16 -5.55 -13.65 0.42
N ILE A 17 -5.87 -14.12 -0.78
CA ILE A 17 -7.17 -14.74 -1.06
C ILE A 17 -7.39 -15.96 -0.16
N ARG A 18 -6.37 -16.79 0.05
CA ARG A 18 -6.47 -17.95 0.96
C ARG A 18 -6.74 -17.54 2.41
N TRP A 19 -6.26 -16.39 2.85
CA TRP A 19 -6.42 -15.93 4.25
C TRP A 19 -7.73 -15.17 4.49
N LEU A 20 -8.15 -14.32 3.56
CA LEU A 20 -9.32 -13.44 3.74
C LEU A 20 -10.56 -13.86 2.95
N GLY A 21 -10.41 -14.67 1.90
CA GLY A 21 -11.46 -15.03 0.96
C GLY A 21 -11.62 -14.03 -0.20
N GLU A 22 -12.16 -14.48 -1.34
CA GLU A 22 -12.30 -13.66 -2.56
C GLU A 22 -13.33 -12.54 -2.41
N SER A 23 -14.40 -12.77 -1.64
CA SER A 23 -15.51 -11.84 -1.46
C SER A 23 -15.25 -10.77 -0.38
N ASN A 24 -14.14 -10.87 0.35
CA ASN A 24 -13.84 -9.94 1.43
C ASN A 24 -13.32 -8.61 0.85
N PRO A 25 -13.94 -7.44 1.16
CA PRO A 25 -13.50 -6.15 0.64
C PRO A 25 -12.07 -5.78 1.07
N TRP A 26 -11.54 -6.40 2.12
CA TRP A 26 -10.16 -6.22 2.56
C TRP A 26 -9.14 -6.97 1.70
N THR A 27 -9.54 -7.99 0.94
CA THR A 27 -8.66 -8.76 0.05
C THR A 27 -8.00 -7.89 -1.03
N PRO A 28 -8.75 -7.12 -1.85
CA PRO A 28 -8.13 -6.22 -2.82
C PRO A 28 -7.33 -5.09 -2.16
N TYR A 29 -7.75 -4.63 -0.97
CA TYR A 29 -7.02 -3.63 -0.19
C TYR A 29 -5.63 -4.13 0.23
N PHE A 30 -5.54 -5.29 0.88
CA PHE A 30 -4.25 -5.85 1.30
C PHE A 30 -3.38 -6.25 0.12
N TYR A 31 -3.98 -6.66 -1.00
CA TYR A 31 -3.23 -6.90 -2.22
C TYR A 31 -2.57 -5.60 -2.74
N LEU A 32 -3.36 -4.54 -2.92
CA LEU A 32 -2.89 -3.27 -3.47
C LEU A 32 -1.85 -2.61 -2.56
N TYR A 33 -2.17 -2.41 -1.28
CA TYR A 33 -1.29 -1.71 -0.35
C TYR A 33 -0.16 -2.60 0.17
N GLY A 34 -0.34 -3.93 0.24
CA GLY A 34 0.73 -4.84 0.60
C GLY A 34 1.80 -4.93 -0.49
N LEU A 35 1.39 -5.18 -1.74
CA LEU A 35 2.32 -5.19 -2.88
C LEU A 35 2.89 -3.78 -3.12
N GLY A 36 2.05 -2.75 -3.01
CA GLY A 36 2.44 -1.36 -3.11
C GLY A 36 3.45 -0.94 -2.04
N LEU A 37 3.34 -1.45 -0.82
CA LEU A 37 4.32 -1.19 0.25
C LEU A 37 5.67 -1.79 -0.11
N VAL A 38 5.71 -3.02 -0.63
CA VAL A 38 6.96 -3.67 -1.05
C VAL A 38 7.65 -2.86 -2.15
N THR A 39 6.92 -2.45 -3.18
CA THR A 39 7.48 -1.64 -4.28
C THR A 39 7.90 -0.25 -3.79
N PHE A 40 7.12 0.37 -2.92
CA PHE A 40 7.44 1.66 -2.31
C PHE A 40 8.71 1.61 -1.47
N LEU A 41 8.90 0.56 -0.64
CA LEU A 41 10.12 0.35 0.15
C LEU A 41 11.36 0.13 -0.73
N ILE A 42 11.21 -0.57 -1.85
CA ILE A 42 12.30 -0.72 -2.84
C ILE A 42 12.68 0.66 -3.40
N GLY A 43 11.69 1.47 -3.79
CA GLY A 43 11.91 2.84 -4.24
C GLY A 43 12.60 3.71 -3.18
N LEU A 44 12.14 3.65 -1.93
CA LEU A 44 12.76 4.32 -0.79
C LEU A 44 14.24 3.94 -0.63
N ARG A 45 14.55 2.64 -0.73
CA ARG A 45 15.94 2.17 -0.66
C ARG A 45 16.79 2.71 -1.80
N ILE A 46 16.25 2.83 -3.01
CA ILE A 46 16.95 3.37 -4.18
C ILE A 46 17.24 4.86 -4.00
N ILE A 47 16.25 5.68 -3.63
CA ILE A 47 16.45 7.14 -3.48
C ILE A 47 17.44 7.47 -2.36
N LEU A 48 17.45 6.68 -1.28
CA LEU A 48 18.40 6.84 -0.17
C LEU A 48 19.81 6.46 -0.62
N ARG A 49 19.97 5.36 -1.38
CA ARG A 49 21.28 4.95 -1.92
C ARG A 49 21.82 5.90 -2.98
N ALA A 50 20.95 6.46 -3.81
CA ALA A 50 21.30 7.46 -4.81
C ALA A 50 21.62 8.84 -4.20
N ARG A 51 21.48 9.00 -2.87
CA ARG A 51 21.61 10.28 -2.14
C ARG A 51 20.70 11.38 -2.71
N ALA A 52 19.61 10.99 -3.38
CA ALA A 52 18.59 11.90 -3.91
C ALA A 52 17.76 12.53 -2.78
N CYS A 53 17.64 11.82 -1.66
CA CYS A 53 17.04 12.32 -0.44
C CYS A 53 18.02 12.04 0.72
N GLN A 54 18.58 13.09 1.33
CA GLN A 54 19.57 12.95 2.39
C GLN A 54 18.96 13.31 3.74
N PRO A 55 18.77 12.32 4.64
CA PRO A 55 18.34 12.58 6.01
C PRO A 55 19.33 13.54 6.68
N GLY A 56 18.82 14.61 7.27
CA GLY A 56 19.64 15.65 7.93
C GLY A 56 19.78 16.94 7.13
N ARG A 57 19.49 16.92 5.82
CA ARG A 57 19.30 18.17 5.06
C ARG A 57 17.83 18.57 5.22
N GLY A 58 17.54 19.53 6.10
CA GLY A 58 16.18 19.77 6.63
C GLY A 58 15.02 19.72 5.62
N ARG A 59 15.21 20.30 4.43
CA ARG A 59 14.21 20.26 3.35
C ARG A 59 14.00 18.85 2.77
N ASP A 60 15.06 18.08 2.60
CA ASP A 60 15.00 16.71 2.08
C ASP A 60 14.35 15.78 3.12
N THR A 61 14.65 15.95 4.42
CA THR A 61 13.96 15.23 5.51
C THR A 61 12.46 15.52 5.53
N PHE A 62 12.05 16.77 5.32
CA PHE A 62 10.64 17.15 5.23
C PHE A 62 9.95 16.42 4.07
N TRP A 63 10.52 16.49 2.86
CA TRP A 63 9.95 15.82 1.69
C TRP A 63 9.94 14.29 1.82
N PHE A 64 10.94 13.70 2.47
CA PHE A 64 10.94 12.28 2.82
C PHE A 64 9.77 11.92 3.74
N GLY A 65 9.51 12.77 4.74
CA GLY A 65 8.35 12.64 5.63
C GLY A 65 7.03 12.75 4.86
N VAL A 66 6.90 13.73 3.96
CA VAL A 66 5.71 13.90 3.10
C VAL A 66 5.49 12.69 2.20
N LEU A 67 6.55 12.10 1.64
CA LEU A 67 6.47 10.91 0.81
C LEU A 67 5.91 9.71 1.59
N LEU A 68 6.41 9.48 2.81
CA LEU A 68 5.93 8.40 3.68
C LEU A 68 4.49 8.67 4.17
N ALA A 69 4.21 9.91 4.55
CA ALA A 69 2.89 10.35 4.97
C ALA A 69 1.86 10.19 3.84
N GLY A 70 2.23 10.47 2.59
CA GLY A 70 1.36 10.30 1.43
C GLY A 70 0.92 8.84 1.26
N PHE A 71 1.85 7.88 1.35
CA PHE A 71 1.52 6.46 1.28
C PHE A 71 0.54 6.04 2.39
N ILE A 72 0.83 6.43 3.64
CA ILE A 72 0.00 6.12 4.80
C ILE A 72 -1.37 6.79 4.67
N PHE A 73 -1.42 8.05 4.25
CA PHE A 73 -2.65 8.80 4.07
C PHE A 73 -3.59 8.11 3.08
N PHE A 74 -3.08 7.70 1.90
CA PHE A 74 -3.90 6.99 0.93
C PHE A 74 -4.36 5.62 1.42
N ALA A 75 -3.51 4.88 2.15
CA ALA A 75 -3.89 3.59 2.75
C ALA A 75 -5.02 3.77 3.78
N VAL A 76 -4.87 4.71 4.70
CA VAL A 76 -5.87 5.00 5.73
C VAL A 76 -7.16 5.53 5.12
N LEU A 77 -7.09 6.45 4.16
CA LEU A 77 -8.26 7.00 3.49
C LEU A 77 -9.08 5.90 2.79
N HIS A 78 -8.40 4.97 2.11
CA HIS A 78 -9.06 3.85 1.44
C HIS A 78 -9.67 2.88 2.46
N ALA A 79 -8.94 2.55 3.53
CA ALA A 79 -9.49 1.72 4.61
C ALA A 79 -10.72 2.38 5.26
N ALA A 80 -10.68 3.69 5.49
CA ALA A 80 -11.82 4.46 5.98
C ALA A 80 -13.01 4.39 5.03
N TRP A 81 -12.79 4.39 3.72
CA TRP A 81 -13.86 4.24 2.73
C TRP A 81 -14.47 2.83 2.72
N ILE A 82 -13.66 1.79 2.90
CA ILE A 82 -14.14 0.41 3.06
C ILE A 82 -15.02 0.31 4.31
N LEU A 83 -14.54 0.86 5.43
CA LEU A 83 -15.33 0.92 6.67
C LEU A 83 -16.60 1.73 6.47
N ALA A 84 -16.53 2.86 5.77
CA ALA A 84 -17.70 3.68 5.49
C ALA A 84 -18.74 2.88 4.68
N ALA A 85 -18.32 2.16 3.65
CA ALA A 85 -19.20 1.33 2.84
C ALA A 85 -19.81 0.14 3.62
N LEU A 86 -19.09 -0.41 4.59
CA LEU A 86 -19.56 -1.54 5.41
C LEU A 86 -20.52 -1.12 6.52
N TYR A 87 -20.31 0.06 7.12
CA TYR A 87 -21.00 0.45 8.35
C TYR A 87 -21.98 1.61 8.19
N PHE A 88 -21.86 2.44 7.15
CA PHE A 88 -22.87 3.48 6.92
C PHE A 88 -24.08 2.90 6.22
N PRO A 89 -25.26 2.91 6.88
CA PRO A 89 -26.49 2.51 6.22
C PRO A 89 -26.83 3.55 5.16
N PHE A 90 -26.74 3.13 3.90
CA PHE A 90 -27.29 3.87 2.78
C PHE A 90 -28.82 3.84 2.90
N LYS A 91 -29.43 5.01 3.13
CA LYS A 91 -30.89 5.18 3.20
C LYS A 91 -31.58 5.17 1.82
N GLY A 92 -30.88 4.87 0.73
CA GLY A 92 -31.36 5.08 -0.64
C GLY A 92 -31.69 3.81 -1.42
N GLY A 93 -32.05 2.69 -0.79
CA GLY A 93 -32.50 1.50 -1.53
C GLY A 93 -34.01 1.55 -1.76
N ALA A 94 -34.42 1.76 -3.01
CA ALA A 94 -35.76 1.44 -3.52
C ALA A 94 -36.03 -0.08 -3.47
#